data_AF-A0A934DZC7-F1
#
_entry.id   AF-A0A934DZC7-F1
#
_cell.length_a   1.000
_cell.length_b   1.000
_cell.length_c   1.000
_cell.angle_alpha   90.00
_cell.angle_beta   90.00
_cell.angle_gamma   90.00
#
_symmetry.space_group_name_H-M   'P 1'
#
loop_
_entity.id
_entity.type
_entity.pdbx_description
1 polymer ?
#
loop_
_entity_poly.entity_id
_entity_poly.type
_entity_poly.pdbx_seq_one_letter_code
_entity_poly.pdbx_strand_id
1 'polypeptide(L)'
;MIRNPGPFLVVVVGMALVGVQALAETPATSGARLEATRHLERGLRSYDVQQYEEAIAQFKKGYQLDPRPEFLFALAQAERLRGNCRNA
;
A
#
# COMPACT_ATOMS: atom_id res chain seq x y z
N MET A 1 11.77 60.22 -16.83
CA MET A 1 10.85 60.50 -17.96
C MET A 1 10.52 59.16 -18.62
N ILE A 2 9.40 58.53 -18.25
CA ILE A 2 8.11 58.56 -18.99
C ILE A 2 8.29 57.82 -20.34
N ARG A 3 7.69 56.66 -20.65
CA ARG A 3 6.26 56.32 -20.58
C ARG A 3 6.04 54.80 -20.74
N ASN A 4 5.21 54.19 -19.89
CA ASN A 4 4.44 53.00 -20.24
C ASN A 4 3.44 53.35 -21.37
N PRO A 5 3.05 52.38 -22.20
CA PRO A 5 1.65 51.96 -22.11
C PRO A 5 1.47 50.44 -22.21
N GLY A 6 0.58 49.89 -21.37
CA GLY A 6 0.11 48.51 -21.49
C GLY A 6 -0.67 48.27 -22.77
N PRO A 7 -0.94 47.00 -23.10
CA PRO A 7 -2.30 46.54 -22.83
C PRO A 7 -2.31 45.27 -21.97
N PHE A 8 -3.25 45.25 -21.03
CA PHE A 8 -3.76 44.05 -20.40
C PHE A 8 -4.18 43.05 -21.49
N LEU A 9 -3.29 42.14 -21.86
CA LEU A 9 -3.64 40.97 -22.66
C LEU A 9 -3.69 39.79 -21.70
N VAL A 10 -4.90 39.59 -21.19
CA VAL A 10 -5.35 38.40 -20.49
C VAL A 10 -5.12 37.21 -21.42
N VAL A 11 -4.06 36.44 -21.18
CA VAL A 11 -3.94 35.08 -21.70
C VAL A 11 -4.39 34.15 -20.58
N VAL A 12 -5.69 33.88 -20.56
CA VAL A 12 -6.24 32.72 -19.84
C VAL A 12 -5.74 31.50 -20.61
N VAL A 13 -4.58 30.96 -20.21
CA VAL A 13 -4.17 29.63 -20.67
C VAL A 13 -5.11 28.64 -19.99
N GLY A 14 -5.94 28.04 -20.83
CA GLY A 14 -7.03 27.16 -20.43
C GLY A 14 -6.56 25.94 -19.65
N MET A 15 -7.38 25.61 -18.67
CA MET A 15 -7.74 24.26 -18.23
C MET A 15 -7.29 23.16 -19.21
N ALA A 16 -6.19 22.48 -18.86
CA ALA A 16 -5.88 21.16 -19.39
C ALA A 16 -5.86 20.19 -18.21
N LEU A 17 -6.97 19.47 -18.04
CA LEU A 17 -7.01 18.22 -17.30
C LEU A 17 -5.89 17.32 -17.83
N VAL A 18 -4.81 17.16 -17.07
CA VAL A 18 -3.84 16.11 -17.34
C VAL A 18 -4.16 14.92 -16.44
N GLY A 19 -4.95 14.02 -17.01
CA GLY A 19 -4.91 12.59 -16.77
C GLY A 19 -5.07 12.12 -15.32
N VAL A 20 -6.32 11.90 -14.90
CA VAL A 20 -6.60 10.80 -13.99
C VAL A 20 -6.20 9.53 -14.73
N GLN A 21 -4.98 9.04 -14.50
CA GLN A 21 -4.58 7.72 -14.96
C GLN A 21 -5.45 6.74 -14.17
N ALA A 22 -6.54 6.30 -14.79
CA ALA A 22 -7.24 5.10 -14.39
C ALA A 22 -6.20 3.98 -14.42
N LEU A 23 -5.71 3.59 -13.25
CA LEU A 23 -4.92 2.37 -13.10
C LEU A 23 -5.85 1.24 -13.54
N ALA A 24 -5.67 0.80 -14.78
CA ALA A 24 -6.29 -0.39 -15.29
C ALA A 24 -5.88 -1.53 -14.35
N GLU A 25 -6.83 -2.03 -13.55
CA GLU A 25 -6.67 -3.26 -12.79
C GLU A 25 -6.50 -4.40 -13.80
N THR A 26 -5.25 -4.75 -14.08
CA THR A 26 -4.92 -5.90 -14.92
C THR A 26 -5.55 -7.16 -14.32
N PRO A 27 -6.23 -8.02 -15.09
CA PRO A 27 -6.92 -9.21 -14.59
C PRO A 27 -6.01 -10.30 -14.00
N ALA A 28 -4.69 -10.08 -13.95
CA ALA A 28 -3.75 -10.86 -13.15
C ALA A 28 -3.93 -10.65 -11.63
N THR A 29 -4.63 -9.58 -11.22
CA THR A 29 -4.82 -9.19 -9.82
C THR A 29 -5.70 -10.18 -9.04
N SER A 30 -6.62 -10.91 -9.67
CA SER A 30 -7.57 -11.77 -8.93
C SER A 30 -6.88 -12.98 -8.27
N GLY A 31 -5.98 -13.66 -9.00
CA GLY A 31 -5.24 -14.81 -8.47
C GLY A 31 -4.24 -14.40 -7.39
N ALA A 32 -3.45 -13.37 -7.66
CA ALA A 32 -2.48 -12.82 -6.70
C ALA A 32 -3.17 -12.30 -5.43
N ARG A 33 -4.33 -11.62 -5.55
CA ARG A 33 -5.13 -11.18 -4.40
C ARG A 33 -5.69 -12.35 -3.60
N LEU A 34 -6.19 -13.40 -4.26
CA LEU A 34 -6.67 -14.60 -3.57
C LEU A 34 -5.53 -15.29 -2.80
N GLU A 35 -4.35 -15.40 -3.41
CA GLU A 35 -3.15 -15.94 -2.76
C GLU A 35 -2.69 -15.07 -1.60
N ALA A 36 -2.69 -13.74 -1.77
CA ALA A 36 -2.40 -12.81 -0.70
C ALA A 36 -3.37 -13.01 0.48
N THR A 37 -4.67 -13.11 0.24
CA THR A 37 -5.66 -13.38 1.29
C THR A 37 -5.40 -14.71 1.99
N ARG A 38 -5.04 -15.78 1.25
CA ARG A 38 -4.64 -17.05 1.88
C ARG A 38 -3.40 -16.91 2.76
N HIS A 39 -2.42 -16.10 2.34
CA HIS A 39 -1.25 -15.78 3.17
C HIS A 39 -1.63 -14.99 4.41
N LEU A 40 -2.55 -14.02 4.30
CA LEU A 40 -3.06 -13.26 5.45
C LEU A 40 -3.72 -14.19 6.47
N GLU A 41 -4.64 -15.03 6.04
CA GLU A 41 -5.33 -15.99 6.93
C GLU A 41 -4.36 -16.96 7.61
N ARG A 42 -3.37 -17.47 6.87
CA ARG A 42 -2.32 -18.34 7.43
C ARG A 42 -1.51 -17.60 8.49
N GLY A 43 -1.13 -16.36 8.21
CA GLY A 43 -0.38 -15.53 9.15
C GLY A 43 -1.19 -15.22 10.41
N LEU A 44 -2.49 -14.94 10.27
CA LEU A 44 -3.39 -14.72 11.41
C LEU A 44 -3.50 -15.97 12.29
N ARG A 45 -3.64 -17.16 11.69
CA ARG A 45 -3.65 -18.41 12.47
C ARG A 45 -2.36 -18.64 13.26
N SER A 46 -1.19 -18.38 12.66
CA SER A 46 0.09 -18.44 13.37
C SER A 46 0.20 -17.36 14.45
N TYR A 47 -0.29 -16.15 14.17
CA TYR A 47 -0.32 -15.05 15.13
C TYR A 47 -1.15 -15.37 16.37
N ASP A 48 -2.32 -15.99 16.18
CA ASP A 48 -3.24 -16.37 17.26
C ASP A 48 -2.62 -17.39 18.23
N VAL A 49 -1.78 -18.29 17.72
CA VAL A 49 -1.02 -19.26 18.53
C VAL A 49 0.37 -18.75 18.93
N GLN A 50 0.60 -17.44 18.82
CA GLN A 50 1.85 -16.74 19.20
C GLN A 50 3.11 -17.19 18.43
N GLN A 51 2.94 -17.85 17.28
CA GLN A 51 4.02 -18.18 16.34
C GLN A 51 4.31 -16.96 15.46
N TYR A 52 4.92 -15.94 16.07
CA TYR A 52 5.07 -14.64 15.43
C TYR A 52 6.06 -14.65 14.25
N GLU A 53 7.13 -15.46 14.30
CA GLU A 53 8.06 -15.67 13.18
C GLU A 53 7.34 -16.17 11.91
N GLU A 54 6.52 -17.20 12.06
CA GLU A 54 5.73 -17.81 10.99
C GLU A 54 4.67 -16.84 10.48
N ALA A 55 3.99 -16.13 11.40
CA ALA A 55 3.03 -15.10 11.05
C ALA A 55 3.66 -14.01 10.16
N ILE A 56 4.83 -13.49 10.56
CA ILE A 56 5.60 -12.49 9.81
C ILE A 56 5.96 -13.02 8.42
N ALA A 57 6.41 -14.27 8.31
CA ALA A 57 6.78 -14.87 7.04
C ALA A 57 5.57 -14.95 6.08
N GLN A 58 4.39 -15.31 6.59
CA GLN A 58 3.16 -15.36 5.79
C GLN A 58 2.71 -13.95 5.38
N PHE A 59 2.70 -12.99 6.32
CA PHE A 59 2.32 -11.62 6.00
C PHE A 59 3.25 -10.96 4.97
N LYS A 60 4.57 -11.23 5.03
CA LYS A 60 5.53 -10.77 4.00
C LYS A 60 5.20 -11.32 2.61
N LYS A 61 4.89 -12.62 2.51
CA LYS A 61 4.50 -13.24 1.23
C LYS A 61 3.20 -12.64 0.69
N GLY A 62 2.20 -12.44 1.54
CA GLY A 62 0.94 -11.81 1.13
C GLY A 62 1.13 -10.36 0.67
N TYR A 63 1.95 -9.58 1.38
CA TYR A 63 2.28 -8.21 1.01
C TYR A 63 3.03 -8.11 -0.34
N GLN A 64 3.91 -9.07 -0.62
CA GLN A 64 4.63 -9.14 -1.91
C GLN A 64 3.68 -9.41 -3.10
N LEU A 65 2.56 -10.09 -2.86
CA LEU A 65 1.57 -10.41 -3.88
C LEU A 65 0.52 -9.30 -4.06
N ASP A 66 0.01 -8.75 -2.95
CA ASP A 66 -0.95 -7.64 -2.94
C ASP A 66 -0.59 -6.68 -1.79
N PRO A 67 0.12 -5.57 -2.06
CA PRO A 67 0.66 -4.68 -1.03
C PRO A 67 -0.42 -3.80 -0.39
N ARG A 68 -1.30 -4.41 0.41
CA ARG A 68 -2.38 -3.74 1.13
C ARG A 68 -1.97 -3.31 2.55
N PRO A 69 -2.56 -2.23 3.09
CA PRO A 69 -2.29 -1.74 4.44
C PRO A 69 -2.51 -2.77 5.55
N GLU A 70 -3.43 -3.71 5.35
CA GLU A 70 -3.75 -4.81 6.27
C GLU A 70 -2.51 -5.62 6.64
N PHE A 71 -1.68 -5.95 5.65
CA PHE A 71 -0.44 -6.67 5.86
C PHE A 71 0.58 -5.85 6.65
N LEU A 72 0.66 -4.55 6.39
CA LEU A 72 1.58 -3.66 7.12
C LEU A 72 1.22 -3.60 8.60
N PHE A 73 -0.07 -3.49 8.92
CA PHE A 73 -0.54 -3.51 10.30
C PHE A 73 -0.26 -4.86 10.96
N ALA A 74 -0.58 -5.97 10.29
CA ALA A 74 -0.36 -7.32 10.80
C ALA A 74 1.15 -7.59 11.02
N LEU A 75 2.01 -7.17 10.09
CA LEU A 75 3.46 -7.24 10.23
C LEU A 75 3.96 -6.43 11.41
N ALA A 76 3.53 -5.18 11.55
CA ALA A 76 3.97 -4.32 12.65
C ALA A 76 3.60 -4.92 14.02
N GLN A 77 2.38 -5.46 14.16
CA GLN A 77 1.96 -6.12 15.40
C GLN A 77 2.78 -7.37 15.68
N ALA A 78 2.98 -8.24 14.68
CA ALA A 78 3.73 -9.47 14.84
C ALA A 78 5.22 -9.21 15.14
N GLU A 79 5.85 -8.26 14.45
CA GLU A 79 7.24 -7.85 14.69
C GLU A 79 7.43 -7.29 16.12
N ARG A 80 6.46 -6.51 16.62
CA ARG A 80 6.45 -6.01 18.01
C ARG A 80 6.37 -7.15 19.04
N LEU A 81 5.48 -8.11 18.83
CA LEU A 81 5.24 -9.20 19.79
C LEU A 81 6.32 -10.28 19.76
N ARG A 82 6.93 -10.52 18.60
CA ARG A 82 8.06 -11.46 18.46
C ARG A 82 9.21 -11.14 19.43
N GLY A 83 9.46 -9.85 19.68
CA GLY A 83 10.47 -9.40 20.66
C GLY A 83 10.13 -9.80 22.11
N ASN A 84 8.85 -9.94 22.44
CA ASN A 84 8.39 -10.28 23.78
C ASN A 84 8.49 -11.79 24.06
N CYS A 85 8.26 -12.66 23.06
CA CYS A 85 8.39 -14.11 23.23
C CYS A 85 9.82 -14.59 23.45
N ARG A 86 10.84 -13.89 22.92
CA ARG A 86 12.25 -14.24 23.18
C ARG A 86 12.68 -14.02 24.64
N ASN A 87 11.90 -13.26 25.42
CA ASN A 87 12.24 -12.84 26.78
C ASN A 87 11.30 -13.43 27.86
N ALA A 88 10.41 -14.37 27.51
CA ALA A 88 9.49 -15.04 28.42
C ALA A 88 10.01 -16.43 28.80
#